data_AF-A0A151K150-F1
#
_entry.id   AF-A0A151K150-F1
#
_cell.length_a   1.000
_cell.length_b   1.000
_cell.length_c   1.000
_cell.angle_alpha   90.00
_cell.angle_beta   90.00
_cell.angle_gamma   90.00
#
_symmetry.space_group_name_H-M   'P 1'
#
loop_
_entity.id
_entity.type
_entity.pdbx_description
1 polymer ?
#
loop_
_entity_poly.entity_id
_entity_poly.type
_entity_poly.pdbx_seq_one_letter_code
_entity_poly.pdbx_strand_id
1 'polypeptide(L)'
;CSVVMVPILQSWIIKYFINDPNAKHKISTNEVMIYIAFLIITNVIAIMLLHHSVMQSLHVGMRIRIACSSLLYRKLLRLNTAAMNQTGTGQIMNLLSNDVIRFDQLTMYLNYIWIMPFMTAIIGTIMWQKVGISCLVGIRTLLIIVLLGQGTLSFLNLKLRP
;
A
#
# COMPACT_ATOMS: atom_id res chain seq x y z
N CYS A 1 8.26 -1.09 8.98
CA CYS A 1 9.34 -0.68 9.91
C CYS A 1 9.70 0.80 9.74
N SER A 2 10.14 1.23 8.56
CA SER A 2 10.57 2.61 8.31
C SER A 2 9.48 3.67 8.58
N VAL A 3 8.24 3.39 8.17
CA VAL A 3 7.07 4.26 8.46
C VAL A 3 6.80 4.45 9.96
N VAL A 4 7.20 3.49 10.81
CA VAL A 4 7.08 3.59 12.28
C VAL A 4 8.30 4.26 12.89
N MET A 5 9.50 3.98 12.38
CA MET A 5 10.76 4.56 12.85
C MET A 5 10.81 6.08 12.65
N VAL A 6 10.32 6.59 11.51
CA VAL A 6 10.35 8.01 11.17
C VAL A 6 9.67 8.91 12.23
N PRO A 7 8.39 8.70 12.61
CA PRO A 7 7.74 9.56 13.61
C PRO A 7 8.37 9.44 15.00
N ILE A 8 8.93 8.29 15.36
CA ILE A 8 9.60 8.09 16.66
C ILE A 8 10.90 8.91 16.70
N LEU A 9 11.73 8.80 15.68
CA LEU A 9 12.98 9.56 15.57
C LEU A 9 12.72 11.06 15.47
N GLN A 10 11.70 11.46 14.70
CA GLN A 10 11.27 12.86 14.61
C GLN A 10 10.79 13.39 15.97
N SER A 11 10.08 12.57 16.75
CA SER A 11 9.67 12.93 18.12
C SER A 11 10.88 13.17 19.04
N TRP A 12 11.97 12.43 18.87
CA TRP A 12 13.21 12.65 19.65
C TRP A 12 13.94 13.92 19.23
N ILE A 13 13.99 14.22 17.93
CA ILE A 13 14.56 15.47 17.42
C ILE A 13 13.77 16.68 17.95
N ILE A 14 12.43 16.61 17.95
CA ILE A 14 11.58 17.69 18.50
C ILE A 14 11.88 17.91 19.99
N LYS A 15 12.08 16.84 20.77
CA LYS A 15 12.43 16.96 22.19
C LYS A 15 13.77 17.66 22.45
N TYR A 16 14.72 17.61 21.51
CA TYR A 16 15.96 18.38 21.63
C TYR A 16 15.73 19.89 21.51
N PHE A 17 14.84 20.31 20.61
CA PHE A 17 14.51 21.73 20.42
C PHE A 17 13.58 22.29 21.50
N ILE A 18 12.82 21.44 22.17
CA ILE A 18 12.03 21.82 23.34
C ILE A 18 13.02 21.97 24.51
N ASN A 19 13.32 23.22 24.85
CA ASN A 19 14.23 23.57 25.93
C ASN A 19 13.54 23.37 27.28
N ASP A 20 13.46 22.12 27.75
CA ASP A 20 12.85 21.77 29.04
C ASP A 20 13.83 22.05 30.19
N PRO A 21 13.57 23.06 31.05
CA PRO A 21 14.47 23.45 32.13
C PRO A 21 14.64 22.37 33.22
N ASN A 22 13.78 21.34 33.26
CA ASN A 22 13.86 20.24 34.25
C ASN A 22 14.45 18.93 33.67
N ALA A 23 14.92 18.93 32.42
CA ALA A 23 15.49 17.74 31.82
C ALA A 23 16.84 17.36 32.46
N LYS A 24 16.87 16.23 33.19
CA LYS A 24 18.08 15.67 33.83
C LYS A 24 19.23 15.35 32.86
N HIS A 25 18.94 15.24 31.57
CA HIS A 25 19.91 14.96 30.53
C HIS A 25 19.63 15.87 29.33
N LYS A 26 20.48 16.88 29.13
CA LYS A 26 20.44 17.74 27.95
C LYS A 26 21.06 16.97 26.80
N ILE A 27 20.23 16.55 25.84
CA ILE A 27 20.67 15.84 24.64
C ILE A 27 21.76 16.69 23.96
N SER A 28 22.92 16.10 23.69
CA SER A 28 24.05 16.83 23.10
C SER A 28 23.83 17.01 21.59
N THR A 29 24.32 18.12 21.02
CA THR A 29 24.26 18.39 19.57
C THR A 29 24.79 17.21 18.74
N ASN A 30 25.83 16.54 19.24
CA ASN A 30 26.43 15.38 18.57
C ASN A 30 25.48 14.17 18.49
N GLU A 31 24.68 13.93 19.53
CA GLU A 31 23.72 12.82 19.56
C GLU A 31 22.57 13.06 18.59
N VAL A 32 22.10 14.31 18.49
CA VAL A 32 21.05 14.69 17.53
C VAL A 32 21.53 14.53 16.10
N MET A 33 22.78 14.91 15.80
CA MET A 33 23.36 14.69 14.47
C MET A 33 23.37 13.21 14.09
N ILE A 34 23.68 12.31 15.05
CA ILE A 34 23.62 10.86 14.83
C ILE A 34 22.18 10.40 14.55
N TYR A 35 21.19 10.89 15.30
CA TYR A 35 19.78 10.55 15.05
C TYR A 35 19.29 11.03 13.69
N ILE A 36 19.70 12.23 13.25
CA ILE A 36 19.37 12.77 11.93
C ILE A 36 20.03 11.92 10.83
N ALA A 37 21.32 11.58 10.97
CA ALA A 37 22.02 10.73 10.01
C ALA A 37 21.33 9.36 9.89
N PHE A 38 21.01 8.73 11.02
CA PHE A 38 20.29 7.45 11.06
C PHE A 38 18.90 7.54 10.41
N LEU A 39 18.16 8.64 10.64
CA LEU A 39 16.87 8.89 10.02
C LEU A 39 16.98 8.97 8.49
N ILE A 40 17.98 9.68 7.97
CA ILE A 40 18.21 9.81 6.52
C ILE A 40 18.53 8.44 5.92
N ILE A 41 19.47 7.71 6.52
CA ILE A 41 19.87 6.36 6.05
C ILE A 41 18.66 5.41 6.03
N THR A 42 17.88 5.40 7.11
CA THR A 42 16.67 4.56 7.20
C THR A 42 15.65 4.92 6.13
N ASN A 43 15.48 6.21 5.81
CA ASN A 43 14.58 6.66 4.73
C ASN A 43 15.08 6.25 3.35
N VAL A 44 16.38 6.40 3.06
CA VAL A 44 16.96 5.98 1.78
C VAL A 44 16.76 4.49 1.57
N ILE A 45 17.08 3.66 2.58
CA ILE A 45 16.87 2.22 2.52
C ILE A 45 15.38 1.89 2.31
N ALA A 46 14.48 2.60 3.00
CA ALA A 46 13.04 2.40 2.86
C ALA A 46 12.55 2.66 1.43
N ILE A 47 13.00 3.76 0.82
CA ILE A 47 12.62 4.14 -0.54
C ILE A 47 13.18 3.12 -1.54
N MET A 48 14.43 2.69 -1.36
CA MET A 48 15.04 1.67 -2.23
C MET A 48 14.28 0.34 -2.16
N LEU A 49 13.93 -0.12 -0.94
CA LEU A 49 13.14 -1.34 -0.75
C LEU A 49 11.74 -1.20 -1.36
N LEU A 50 11.07 -0.06 -1.16
CA LEU A 50 9.77 0.20 -1.74
C LEU A 50 9.82 0.12 -3.27
N HIS A 51 10.80 0.80 -3.89
CA HIS A 51 10.98 0.79 -5.34
C HIS A 51 11.27 -0.63 -5.85
N HIS A 52 12.11 -1.38 -5.14
CA HIS A 52 12.39 -2.77 -5.49
C HIS A 52 11.13 -3.64 -5.43
N SER A 53 10.33 -3.53 -4.37
CA SER A 53 9.07 -4.29 -4.24
C SER A 53 8.04 -3.91 -5.30
N VAL A 54 7.95 -2.62 -5.68
CA VAL A 54 7.08 -2.17 -6.78
C VAL A 54 7.54 -2.80 -8.10
N MET A 55 8.84 -2.73 -8.41
CA MET A 55 9.41 -3.32 -9.63
C MET A 55 9.18 -4.83 -9.70
N GLN A 56 9.39 -5.56 -8.59
CA GLN A 56 9.08 -6.98 -8.51
C GLN A 56 7.59 -7.27 -8.77
N SER A 57 6.69 -6.49 -8.17
CA SER A 57 5.24 -6.65 -8.36
C SER A 57 4.84 -6.42 -9.82
N LEU A 58 5.41 -5.41 -10.48
CA LEU A 58 5.21 -5.15 -11.91
C LEU A 58 5.74 -6.30 -12.78
N HIS A 59 6.90 -6.86 -12.45
CA HIS A 59 7.46 -8.02 -13.16
C HIS A 59 6.55 -9.25 -13.03
N VAL A 60 5.99 -9.50 -11.85
CA VAL A 60 5.04 -10.60 -11.64
C VAL A 60 3.75 -10.36 -12.43
N GLY A 61 3.21 -9.13 -12.40
CA GLY A 61 2.06 -8.73 -13.21
C GLY A 61 2.26 -9.01 -14.70
N MET A 62 3.38 -8.54 -15.26
CA MET A 62 3.72 -8.76 -16.68
C MET A 62 3.77 -10.25 -17.04
N ARG A 63 4.32 -11.10 -16.17
CA ARG A 63 4.37 -12.56 -16.39
C ARG A 63 2.97 -13.17 -16.40
N ILE A 64 2.10 -12.77 -15.47
CA ILE A 64 0.69 -13.20 -15.43
C ILE A 64 -0.01 -12.78 -16.73
N ARG A 65 0.16 -11.53 -17.15
CA ARG A 65 -0.40 -11.01 -18.40
C ARG A 65 -0.01 -11.84 -19.63
N ILE A 66 1.27 -12.16 -19.77
CA ILE A 66 1.76 -12.98 -20.89
C ILE A 66 1.21 -14.41 -20.82
N ALA A 67 1.22 -15.02 -19.62
CA ALA A 67 0.73 -16.38 -19.42
C ALA A 67 -0.77 -16.52 -19.71
N CYS A 68 -1.61 -15.62 -19.20
CA CYS A 68 -3.04 -15.59 -19.45
C CYS A 68 -3.34 -15.40 -20.94
N SER A 69 -2.67 -14.46 -21.60
CA SER A 69 -2.85 -14.21 -23.03
C SER A 69 -2.49 -15.45 -23.87
N SER A 70 -1.39 -16.13 -23.54
CA SER A 70 -0.95 -17.35 -24.23
C SER A 70 -1.92 -18.53 -24.03
N LEU A 71 -2.34 -18.79 -22.79
CA LEU A 71 -3.27 -19.87 -22.47
C LEU A 71 -4.63 -19.68 -23.16
N LEU A 72 -5.13 -18.45 -23.19
CA LEU A 72 -6.41 -18.15 -23.81
C LEU A 72 -6.35 -18.22 -25.32
N TYR A 73 -5.28 -17.71 -25.95
CA TYR A 73 -5.06 -17.91 -27.39
C TYR A 73 -5.08 -19.40 -27.76
N ARG A 74 -4.38 -20.25 -27.00
CA ARG A 74 -4.39 -21.71 -27.19
C ARG A 74 -5.79 -22.32 -26.99
N LYS A 75 -6.57 -21.83 -26.02
CA LYS A 75 -7.92 -22.32 -25.75
C LYS A 75 -8.89 -21.93 -26.87
N LEU A 76 -8.79 -20.71 -27.38
CA LEU A 76 -9.61 -20.21 -28.49
C LEU A 76 -9.35 -21.02 -29.76
N LEU A 77 -8.09 -21.35 -30.07
CA LEU A 77 -7.74 -22.19 -31.22
C LEU A 77 -8.25 -23.64 -31.13
N ARG A 78 -8.61 -24.12 -29.92
CA ARG A 78 -9.13 -25.48 -29.69
C ARG A 78 -10.64 -25.53 -29.52
N LEU A 79 -11.34 -24.38 -29.52
CA LEU A 79 -12.79 -24.34 -29.36
C LEU A 79 -13.49 -24.59 -30.70
N ASN A 80 -14.59 -25.35 -30.68
CA ASN A 80 -15.37 -25.65 -31.87
C ASN A 80 -16.08 -24.39 -32.39
N THR A 81 -16.17 -24.24 -33.72
CA THR A 81 -16.68 -23.07 -34.45
C THR A 81 -18.11 -22.68 -34.04
N ALA A 82 -18.93 -23.64 -33.63
CA ALA A 82 -20.30 -23.41 -33.16
C ALA A 82 -20.39 -22.58 -31.86
N ALA A 83 -19.48 -22.80 -30.90
CA ALA A 83 -19.39 -22.01 -29.68
C ALA A 83 -18.74 -20.63 -29.93
N MET A 84 -17.86 -20.56 -30.92
CA MET A 84 -17.15 -19.36 -31.35
C MET A 84 -18.04 -18.37 -32.12
N ASN A 85 -19.14 -18.84 -32.71
CA ASN A 85 -20.15 -18.01 -33.37
C ASN A 85 -21.13 -17.32 -32.39
N GLN A 86 -21.30 -17.83 -31.15
CA GLN A 86 -22.17 -17.19 -30.14
C GLN A 86 -21.48 -16.02 -29.42
N THR A 87 -20.17 -16.12 -29.21
CA THR A 87 -19.32 -15.05 -28.66
C THR A 87 -18.10 -14.94 -29.55
N GLY A 88 -18.07 -13.93 -30.43
CA GLY A 88 -17.02 -13.81 -31.42
C GLY A 88 -15.63 -13.80 -30.76
N THR A 89 -14.67 -14.52 -31.32
CA THR A 89 -13.28 -14.60 -30.82
C THR A 89 -12.68 -13.23 -30.52
N GLY A 90 -13.02 -12.22 -31.33
CA GLY A 90 -12.60 -10.83 -31.13
C GLY A 90 -13.19 -10.18 -29.87
N GLN A 91 -14.45 -10.47 -29.52
CA GLN A 91 -15.06 -9.97 -28.27
C GLN A 91 -14.39 -10.59 -27.04
N ILE A 92 -14.09 -11.89 -27.07
CA ILE A 92 -13.40 -12.57 -25.96
C ILE A 92 -11.99 -11.99 -25.80
N MET A 93 -11.28 -11.79 -26.90
CA MET A 93 -9.93 -11.20 -26.88
C MET A 93 -9.95 -9.74 -26.40
N ASN A 94 -10.96 -8.96 -26.79
CA ASN A 94 -11.09 -7.56 -26.36
C ASN A 94 -11.42 -7.45 -24.86
N LEU A 95 -12.37 -8.26 -24.37
CA LEU A 95 -12.74 -8.30 -22.96
C LEU A 95 -11.55 -8.76 -22.09
N LEU A 96 -10.83 -9.77 -22.56
CA LEU A 96 -9.60 -10.22 -21.93
C LEU A 96 -8.50 -9.15 -21.94
N SER A 97 -8.25 -8.51 -23.07
CA SER A 97 -7.20 -7.48 -23.18
C SER A 97 -7.44 -6.33 -22.21
N ASN A 98 -8.71 -6.01 -21.96
CA ASN A 98 -9.13 -5.02 -20.96
C ASN A 98 -8.93 -5.53 -19.52
N ASP A 99 -9.26 -6.80 -19.25
CA ASP A 99 -9.15 -7.37 -17.90
C ASP A 99 -7.70 -7.69 -17.50
N VAL A 100 -6.85 -8.04 -18.46
CA VAL A 100 -5.46 -8.40 -18.21
C VAL A 100 -4.62 -7.22 -17.72
N ILE A 101 -4.92 -6.00 -18.17
CA ILE A 101 -4.29 -4.77 -17.67
C ILE A 101 -4.59 -4.57 -16.18
N ARG A 102 -5.76 -5.03 -15.70
CA ARG A 102 -6.12 -4.95 -14.28
C ARG A 102 -5.34 -5.93 -13.41
N PHE A 103 -4.83 -7.04 -13.95
CA PHE A 103 -4.03 -7.99 -13.17
C PHE A 103 -2.69 -7.41 -12.70
N ASP A 104 -2.09 -6.50 -13.48
CA ASP A 104 -0.87 -5.79 -13.06
C ASP A 104 -1.12 -4.99 -11.78
N GLN A 105 -2.25 -4.26 -11.74
CA GLN A 105 -2.66 -3.49 -10.58
C GLN A 105 -3.07 -4.38 -9.40
N LEU A 106 -3.82 -5.46 -9.66
CA LEU A 106 -4.25 -6.40 -8.63
C LEU A 106 -3.06 -7.02 -7.89
N THR A 107 -2.01 -7.43 -8.61
CA THR A 107 -0.81 -8.03 -8.00
C THR A 107 -0.15 -7.10 -6.98
N MET A 108 -0.15 -5.78 -7.27
CA MET A 108 0.32 -4.77 -6.33
C MET A 108 -0.58 -4.68 -5.10
N TYR A 109 -1.91 -4.61 -5.28
CA TYR A 109 -2.86 -4.46 -4.17
C TYR A 109 -3.02 -5.72 -3.31
N LEU A 110 -2.89 -6.91 -3.88
CA LEU A 110 -2.99 -8.19 -3.15
C LEU A 110 -1.96 -8.27 -2.02
N ASN A 111 -0.74 -7.76 -2.27
CA ASN A 111 0.30 -7.69 -1.24
C ASN A 111 -0.09 -6.78 -0.08
N TYR A 112 -0.83 -5.69 -0.35
CA TYR A 112 -1.27 -4.79 0.71
C TYR A 112 -2.37 -5.37 1.60
N ILE A 113 -3.18 -6.33 1.11
CA ILE A 113 -4.31 -6.90 1.88
C ILE A 113 -3.84 -7.49 3.22
N TRP A 114 -2.69 -8.15 3.24
CA TRP A 114 -2.17 -8.75 4.46
C TRP A 114 -1.16 -7.83 5.16
N ILE A 115 -0.34 -7.07 4.44
CA ILE A 115 0.63 -6.13 5.04
C ILE A 115 -0.08 -5.04 5.85
N MET A 116 -1.19 -4.48 5.35
CA MET A 116 -1.95 -3.42 6.02
C MET A 116 -2.44 -3.78 7.42
N PRO A 117 -3.16 -4.90 7.65
CA PRO A 117 -3.65 -5.24 8.99
C PRO A 117 -2.51 -5.47 9.99
N PHE A 118 -1.41 -6.13 9.58
CA PHE A 118 -0.22 -6.24 10.44
C PHE A 118 0.35 -4.87 10.79
N MET A 119 0.46 -3.97 9.81
CA MET A 119 0.97 -2.63 10.01
C MET A 119 0.08 -1.80 10.95
N THR A 120 -1.24 -1.85 10.74
CA THR A 120 -2.23 -1.17 11.59
C THR A 120 -2.18 -1.68 13.03
N ALA A 121 -2.02 -2.99 13.24
CA ALA A 121 -1.88 -3.56 14.58
C ALA A 121 -0.62 -3.04 15.30
N ILE A 122 0.52 -2.99 14.60
CA ILE A 122 1.78 -2.49 15.17
C ILE A 122 1.68 -0.99 15.51
N ILE A 123 1.18 -0.17 14.58
CA ILE A 123 1.00 1.28 14.84
C ILE A 123 0.00 1.51 15.97
N GLY A 124 -1.11 0.77 15.98
CA GLY A 124 -2.16 0.88 16.98
C GLY A 124 -1.65 0.59 18.39
N THR A 125 -0.85 -0.47 18.57
CA THR A 125 -0.26 -0.80 19.88
C THR A 125 0.73 0.26 20.36
N ILE A 126 1.58 0.78 19.46
CA ILE A 126 2.53 1.85 19.80
C ILE A 126 1.80 3.15 20.16
N MET A 127 0.78 3.54 19.40
CA MET A 127 0.00 4.74 19.70
C MET A 127 -0.76 4.61 21.01
N TRP A 128 -1.33 3.44 21.31
CA TRP A 128 -1.99 3.18 22.58
C TRP A 128 -1.03 3.39 23.75
N GLN A 129 0.21 2.91 23.66
CA GLN A 129 1.22 3.11 24.69
C GLN A 129 1.63 4.58 24.87
N LYS A 130 1.64 5.38 23.79
CA LYS A 130 2.08 6.78 23.84
C LYS A 130 0.99 7.78 24.22
N VAL A 131 -0.25 7.52 23.77
CA VAL A 131 -1.36 8.49 23.82
C VAL A 131 -2.53 7.97 24.68
N GLY A 132 -2.57 6.67 25.00
CA GLY A 132 -3.62 6.06 25.80
C GLY A 132 -4.98 6.02 25.10
N ILE A 133 -6.06 6.14 25.88
CA ILE A 133 -7.45 5.98 25.42
C ILE A 133 -7.82 6.98 24.30
N SER A 134 -7.17 8.15 24.26
CA SER A 134 -7.41 9.19 23.26
C SER A 134 -7.12 8.71 21.82
N CYS A 135 -6.29 7.68 21.65
CA CYS A 135 -6.04 7.05 20.35
C CYS A 135 -7.32 6.45 19.73
N LEU A 136 -8.25 5.93 20.55
CA LEU A 136 -9.50 5.33 20.06
C LEU A 136 -10.39 6.34 19.35
N VAL A 137 -10.40 7.60 19.81
CA VAL A 137 -11.18 8.66 19.15
C VAL A 137 -10.63 8.91 17.74
N GLY A 138 -9.31 8.91 17.58
CA GLY A 138 -8.66 9.03 16.27
C GLY A 138 -8.99 7.85 15.35
N ILE A 139 -8.87 6.62 15.84
CA ILE A 139 -9.19 5.40 15.07
C ILE A 139 -10.66 5.41 14.66
N ARG A 140 -11.58 5.73 15.57
CA ARG A 140 -13.02 5.81 15.29
C ARG A 140 -13.32 6.86 14.21
N THR A 141 -12.69 8.03 14.29
CA THR A 141 -12.86 9.09 13.30
C THR A 141 -12.35 8.66 11.93
N LEU A 142 -11.17 8.05 11.87
CA LEU A 142 -10.60 7.50 10.63
C LEU A 142 -11.50 6.43 10.01
N LEU A 143 -12.06 5.52 10.82
CA LEU A 143 -13.00 4.51 10.34
C LEU A 143 -14.25 5.13 9.72
N ILE A 144 -14.82 6.16 10.37
CA ILE A 144 -15.99 6.88 9.82
C ILE A 144 -15.63 7.51 8.47
N ILE A 145 -14.49 8.20 8.37
CA ILE A 145 -14.04 8.84 7.13
C ILE A 145 -13.81 7.81 6.02
N VAL A 146 -13.13 6.70 6.33
CA VAL A 146 -12.83 5.66 5.35
C VAL A 146 -14.12 4.97 4.89
N LEU A 147 -14.96 4.52 5.80
CA LEU A 147 -16.18 3.78 5.47
C LEU A 147 -17.20 4.65 4.74
N LEU A 148 -17.45 5.86 5.21
CA LEU A 148 -18.40 6.76 4.55
C LEU A 148 -17.81 7.32 3.27
N GLY A 149 -16.55 7.79 3.28
CA GLY A 149 -15.92 8.40 2.12
C GLY A 149 -15.70 7.41 0.99
N GLN A 150 -14.95 6.33 1.23
CA GLN A 150 -14.68 5.32 0.20
C GLN A 150 -15.95 4.55 -0.18
N GLY A 151 -16.83 4.27 0.79
CA GLY A 151 -18.09 3.56 0.54
C GLY A 151 -19.03 4.34 -0.37
N THR A 152 -19.26 5.63 -0.08
CA THR A 152 -20.12 6.47 -0.92
C THR A 152 -19.51 6.72 -2.29
N LEU A 153 -18.19 6.96 -2.37
CA LEU A 153 -17.50 7.15 -3.64
C LEU A 153 -17.51 5.88 -4.51
N SER A 154 -17.32 4.71 -3.90
CA SER A 154 -17.41 3.42 -4.59
C SER A 154 -18.83 3.17 -5.11
N PHE A 155 -19.84 3.43 -4.28
CA PHE A 155 -21.25 3.31 -4.69
C PHE A 155 -21.61 4.28 -5.82
N LEU A 156 -21.13 5.52 -5.75
CA LEU A 156 -21.34 6.51 -6.79
C LEU A 156 -20.65 6.11 -8.10
N ASN A 157 -19.41 5.60 -8.03
CA ASN A 157 -18.69 5.06 -9.20
C ASN A 157 -19.41 3.86 -9.83
N LEU A 158 -20.06 3.01 -9.04
CA LEU A 158 -20.89 1.91 -9.55
C LEU A 158 -22.15 2.43 -10.26
N LYS A 159 -22.72 3.54 -9.79
CA LYS A 159 -23.93 4.14 -10.37
C LYS A 159 -23.66 5.01 -11.60
N LEU A 160 -22.44 5.53 -11.73
CA LEU A 160 -21.97 6.32 -12.87
C LEU A 160 -21.36 5.47 -13.99
N ARG A 161 -21.24 4.15 -13.82
CA ARG A 161 -20.74 3.24 -14.86
C ARG A 161 -21.89 3.03 -15.88
N PRO A 162 -21.80 3.60 -17.10
CA PRO A 162 -22.83 3.41 -18.14
C PRO A 162 -22.86 1.97 -18.64
#